data_AF-A0A090RTT9-F1
#
_entry.id   AF-A0A090RTT9-F1
#
_cell.length_a   1.000
_cell.length_b   1.000
_cell.length_c   1.000
_cell.angle_alpha   90.00
_cell.angle_beta   90.00
_cell.angle_gamma   90.00
#
_symmetry.space_group_name_H-M   'P 1'
#
loop_
_entity.id
_entity.type
_entity.pdbx_description
1 polymer ?
#
loop_
_entity_poly.entity_id
_entity_poly.type
_entity_poly.pdbx_seq_one_letter_code
_entity_poly.pdbx_strand_id
1 'polypeptide(L)'
;MDTVTPGIGIEPIIEDGIIRSKGDTILGGDDKSGIAAVMEAVRCLQEQNREHKTIEVAFTVHEEGGLFGSEYFDMSYIQSKNAIVLDTGGPIGTIVTGAPGQQKIVAKIKGRPAHAGLAPEEGISAAMVAADAIANMKLLRIDEQTTANIGSVNGGQATNIVMPELTVVAEARSLNSDKLTAQVNHMVETFQASAEKFGAEVEIESTRAYDAFVIAENDAHVLKIKEVFAANGIEANTKHTGGGSDANNFNEKGLTTVNLSTGMSKVHTTEEFIAVEDMVKITDFVISYVTA
;
A
#
# COMPACT_ATOMS: atom_id res chain seq x y z
N MET A 1 4.13 11.06 -7.48
CA MET A 1 4.07 12.40 -8.13
C MET A 1 2.97 13.22 -7.49
N ASP A 2 1.78 12.63 -7.47
CA ASP A 2 0.79 12.69 -6.41
C ASP A 2 1.38 12.46 -5.01
N THR A 3 0.58 12.85 -4.02
CA THR A 3 0.81 12.70 -2.58
C THR A 3 -0.57 12.61 -1.90
N VAL A 4 -0.66 12.06 -0.69
CA VAL A 4 -1.91 12.12 0.10
C VAL A 4 -2.31 13.54 0.54
N THR A 5 -3.53 13.66 1.08
CA THR A 5 -4.00 14.85 1.79
C THR A 5 -3.60 14.82 3.27
N PRO A 6 -3.28 15.97 3.91
CA PRO A 6 -3.28 17.34 3.36
C PRO A 6 -1.93 17.73 2.72
N GLY A 7 -1.87 17.86 1.38
CA GLY A 7 -0.64 18.15 0.62
C GLY A 7 -0.65 19.44 -0.21
N ILE A 8 -1.61 20.35 0.03
CA ILE A 8 -1.70 21.63 -0.68
C ILE A 8 -0.98 22.71 0.13
N GLY A 9 -0.07 23.45 -0.52
CA GLY A 9 0.63 24.57 0.13
C GLY A 9 1.75 24.14 1.09
N ILE A 10 2.40 23.01 0.81
CA ILE A 10 3.50 22.49 1.63
C ILE A 10 4.63 23.52 1.74
N GLU A 11 4.98 23.89 2.96
CA GLU A 11 6.14 24.73 3.29
C GLU A 11 7.22 23.85 3.95
N PRO A 12 8.23 23.36 3.20
CA PRO A 12 9.30 22.58 3.79
C PRO A 12 10.28 23.47 4.56
N ILE A 13 10.73 22.99 5.73
CA ILE A 13 11.78 23.61 6.54
C ILE A 13 12.92 22.60 6.75
N ILE A 14 14.13 23.12 6.93
CA ILE A 14 15.30 22.32 7.27
C ILE A 14 15.80 22.75 8.65
N GLU A 15 15.82 21.82 9.59
CA GLU A 15 16.31 22.03 10.96
C GLU A 15 17.19 20.84 11.34
N ASP A 16 18.43 21.12 11.77
CA ASP A 16 19.42 20.12 12.19
C ASP A 16 19.62 18.97 11.17
N GLY A 17 19.61 19.31 9.88
CA GLY A 17 19.79 18.33 8.79
C GLY A 17 18.55 17.48 8.48
N ILE A 18 17.41 17.79 9.09
CA ILE A 18 16.12 17.13 8.84
C ILE A 18 15.21 18.07 8.04
N ILE A 19 14.70 17.58 6.93
CA ILE A 19 13.63 18.22 6.15
C ILE A 19 12.29 17.76 6.70
N ARG A 20 11.39 18.69 7.00
CA ARG A 20 10.02 18.40 7.47
C ARG A 20 9.05 19.49 7.01
N SER A 21 7.76 19.20 7.10
CA SER A 21 6.72 20.22 6.91
C SER A 21 6.70 21.20 8.08
N LYS A 22 6.26 22.44 7.84
CA LYS A 22 5.99 23.44 8.88
C LYS A 22 4.81 23.07 9.82
N GLY A 23 4.07 22.01 9.50
CA GLY A 23 3.19 21.30 10.44
C GLY A 23 1.72 21.19 10.04
N ASP A 24 1.23 22.00 9.10
CA ASP A 24 -0.19 21.98 8.68
C ASP A 24 -0.44 21.04 7.49
N THR A 25 0.62 20.50 6.89
CA THR A 25 0.58 19.62 5.73
C THR A 25 1.51 18.42 5.94
N ILE A 26 1.37 17.40 5.12
CA ILE A 26 2.45 16.42 4.89
C ILE A 26 3.71 17.12 4.34
N LEU A 27 4.85 16.42 4.31
CA LEU A 27 6.05 16.88 3.59
C LEU A 27 5.98 16.50 2.10
N GLY A 28 5.39 15.34 1.80
CA GLY A 28 5.41 14.75 0.46
C GLY A 28 6.80 14.24 0.06
N GLY A 29 7.62 13.85 1.05
CA GLY A 29 8.82 13.05 0.82
C GLY A 29 8.43 11.70 0.20
N ASP A 30 7.28 11.17 0.60
CA ASP A 30 6.51 10.14 -0.09
C ASP A 30 5.74 10.74 -1.29
N ASP A 31 6.12 10.56 -2.55
CA ASP A 31 7.40 9.98 -3.03
C ASP A 31 8.28 10.99 -3.81
N LYS A 32 8.30 12.27 -3.39
CA LYS A 32 9.21 13.25 -4.02
C LYS A 32 10.68 13.01 -3.68
N SER A 33 10.96 12.24 -2.62
CA SER A 33 12.31 11.83 -2.25
C SER A 33 12.93 10.92 -3.30
N GLY A 34 12.19 9.88 -3.75
CA GLY A 34 12.62 9.01 -4.84
C GLY A 34 12.81 9.78 -6.15
N ILE A 35 11.84 10.63 -6.51
CA ILE A 35 11.92 11.48 -7.72
C ILE A 35 13.18 12.37 -7.70
N ALA A 36 13.40 13.09 -6.60
CA ALA A 36 14.55 13.99 -6.49
C ALA A 36 15.88 13.22 -6.58
N ALA A 37 15.98 12.05 -5.96
CA ALA A 37 17.18 11.21 -6.03
C ALA A 37 17.49 10.73 -7.47
N VAL A 38 16.47 10.27 -8.20
CA VAL A 38 16.62 9.86 -9.61
C VAL A 38 17.05 11.03 -10.48
N MET A 39 16.38 12.18 -10.34
CA MET A 39 16.69 13.38 -11.13
C MET A 39 18.11 13.89 -10.86
N GLU A 40 18.53 13.90 -9.60
CA GLU A 40 19.87 14.31 -9.20
C GLU A 40 20.93 13.35 -9.73
N ALA A 41 20.72 12.05 -9.62
CA ALA A 41 21.64 11.05 -10.13
C ALA A 41 21.89 11.21 -11.63
N VAL A 42 20.81 11.41 -12.42
CA VAL A 42 20.93 11.67 -13.86
C VAL A 42 21.72 12.95 -14.14
N ARG A 43 21.46 14.03 -13.40
CA ARG A 43 22.19 15.30 -13.56
C ARG A 43 23.69 15.12 -13.28
N CYS A 44 24.03 14.46 -12.18
CA CYS A 44 25.42 14.18 -11.80
C CYS A 44 26.16 13.36 -12.88
N LEU A 45 25.50 12.33 -13.43
CA LEU A 45 26.08 11.51 -14.51
C LEU A 45 26.38 12.35 -15.76
N GLN A 46 25.47 13.25 -16.13
CA GLN A 46 25.64 14.17 -17.27
C GLN A 46 26.77 15.17 -17.04
N GLU A 47 26.81 15.83 -15.88
CA GLU A 47 27.83 16.83 -15.53
C GLU A 47 29.24 16.23 -15.51
N GLN A 48 29.35 14.97 -15.07
CA GLN A 48 30.62 14.25 -14.99
C GLN A 48 30.99 13.51 -16.28
N ASN A 49 30.08 13.48 -17.27
CA ASN A 49 30.20 12.64 -18.47
C ASN A 49 30.60 11.19 -18.11
N ARG A 50 29.94 10.64 -17.09
CA ARG A 50 30.26 9.33 -16.52
C ARG A 50 29.60 8.22 -17.33
N GLU A 51 30.33 7.16 -17.65
CA GLU A 51 29.76 5.99 -18.32
C GLU A 51 28.72 5.30 -17.44
N HIS A 52 27.58 4.93 -18.03
CA HIS A 52 26.46 4.30 -17.33
C HIS A 52 25.70 3.33 -18.27
N LYS A 53 24.89 2.46 -17.68
CA LYS A 53 23.95 1.58 -18.41
C LYS A 53 22.80 2.40 -19.02
N THR A 54 22.01 1.79 -19.90
CA THR A 54 20.70 2.37 -20.26
C THR A 54 19.87 2.58 -19.00
N ILE A 55 19.33 3.79 -18.83
CA ILE A 55 18.49 4.17 -17.70
C ILE A 55 17.06 4.36 -18.24
N GLU A 56 16.12 3.58 -17.72
CA GLU A 56 14.69 3.73 -17.98
C GLU A 56 14.05 4.27 -16.70
N VAL A 57 13.30 5.36 -16.82
CA VAL A 57 12.67 6.03 -15.67
C VAL A 57 11.17 6.05 -15.89
N ALA A 58 10.43 5.50 -14.92
CA ALA A 58 8.97 5.53 -14.89
C ALA A 58 8.53 6.36 -13.68
N PHE A 59 7.87 7.49 -13.94
CA PHE A 59 7.16 8.25 -12.92
C PHE A 59 5.66 7.96 -13.06
N THR A 60 5.12 7.22 -12.11
CA THR A 60 3.72 6.80 -12.07
C THR A 60 2.84 7.90 -11.50
N VAL A 61 1.54 7.78 -11.76
CA VAL A 61 0.51 8.69 -11.23
C VAL A 61 -0.50 7.89 -10.41
N HIS A 62 -1.07 8.49 -9.38
CA HIS A 62 -2.19 7.88 -8.64
C HIS A 62 -1.81 6.55 -7.96
N GLU A 63 -0.60 6.49 -7.40
CA GLU A 63 -0.13 5.40 -6.54
C GLU A 63 -1.02 5.38 -5.28
N GLU A 64 -1.17 6.55 -4.65
CA GLU A 64 -1.86 6.75 -3.37
C GLU A 64 -3.38 6.46 -3.44
N GLY A 65 -3.92 6.40 -4.66
CA GLY A 65 -5.32 6.08 -4.91
C GLY A 65 -5.60 4.59 -5.15
N GLY A 66 -4.56 3.75 -5.10
CA GLY A 66 -4.67 2.30 -5.34
C GLY A 66 -3.86 1.79 -6.53
N LEU A 67 -2.67 2.35 -6.77
CA LEU A 67 -1.69 1.88 -7.76
C LEU A 67 -2.15 1.97 -9.23
N PHE A 68 -3.10 2.86 -9.55
CA PHE A 68 -3.69 2.94 -10.88
C PHE A 68 -2.64 3.27 -11.96
N GLY A 69 -1.66 4.13 -11.67
CA GLY A 69 -0.61 4.47 -12.63
C GLY A 69 0.17 3.24 -13.09
N SER A 70 0.67 2.44 -12.15
CA SER A 70 1.39 1.21 -12.47
C SER A 70 0.47 0.12 -13.01
N GLU A 71 -0.81 0.06 -12.61
CA GLU A 71 -1.81 -0.88 -13.15
C GLU A 71 -1.98 -0.69 -14.67
N TYR A 72 -2.09 0.55 -15.13
CA TYR A 72 -2.29 0.87 -16.55
C TYR A 72 -0.99 1.17 -17.32
N PHE A 73 0.17 1.08 -16.67
CA PHE A 73 1.45 1.35 -17.32
C PHE A 73 1.72 0.38 -18.49
N ASP A 74 2.06 0.93 -19.66
CA ASP A 74 2.41 0.14 -20.84
C ASP A 74 3.87 -0.33 -20.78
N MET A 75 4.04 -1.63 -20.51
CA MET A 75 5.35 -2.26 -20.42
C MET A 75 6.11 -2.32 -21.75
N SER A 76 5.48 -1.99 -22.88
CA SER A 76 6.17 -1.95 -24.17
C SER A 76 7.28 -0.88 -24.23
N TYR A 77 7.23 0.12 -23.35
CA TYR A 77 8.26 1.14 -23.21
C TYR A 77 9.47 0.69 -22.37
N ILE A 78 9.40 -0.46 -21.69
CA ILE A 78 10.43 -0.94 -20.75
C ILE A 78 11.13 -2.16 -21.33
N GLN A 79 12.44 -2.07 -21.48
CA GLN A 79 13.30 -3.15 -21.97
C GLN A 79 13.99 -3.89 -20.82
N SER A 80 14.17 -3.21 -19.68
CA SER A 80 14.79 -3.77 -18.48
C SER A 80 14.05 -5.01 -17.96
N LYS A 81 14.80 -5.90 -17.32
CA LYS A 81 14.26 -7.10 -16.63
C LYS A 81 14.17 -6.94 -15.13
N ASN A 82 14.93 -5.98 -14.59
CA ASN A 82 14.98 -5.66 -13.19
C ASN A 82 14.70 -4.17 -13.01
N ALA A 83 14.00 -3.80 -11.94
CA ALA A 83 13.76 -2.43 -11.55
C ALA A 83 13.90 -2.22 -10.05
N ILE A 84 14.10 -0.97 -9.68
CA ILE A 84 14.01 -0.49 -8.30
C ILE A 84 12.91 0.56 -8.27
N VAL A 85 12.03 0.43 -7.29
CA VAL A 85 11.12 1.49 -6.86
C VAL A 85 11.77 2.16 -5.65
N LEU A 86 11.69 3.48 -5.54
CA LEU A 86 12.29 4.25 -4.44
C LEU A 86 11.21 4.84 -3.55
N ASP A 87 10.33 3.99 -2.99
CA ASP A 87 9.04 4.39 -2.46
C ASP A 87 8.73 3.66 -1.14
N THR A 88 9.72 3.55 -0.26
CA THR A 88 9.46 3.02 1.07
C THR A 88 10.19 3.80 2.15
N GLY A 89 9.60 3.83 3.32
CA GLY A 89 10.19 4.47 4.48
C GLY A 89 11.10 3.55 5.29
N GLY A 90 11.79 4.18 6.23
CA GLY A 90 12.71 3.54 7.17
C GLY A 90 14.19 3.76 6.82
N PRO A 91 15.12 3.05 7.48
CA PRO A 91 16.55 3.29 7.28
C PRO A 91 17.01 3.03 5.84
N ILE A 92 17.90 3.88 5.34
CA ILE A 92 18.64 3.64 4.09
C ILE A 92 19.33 2.27 4.13
N GLY A 93 19.31 1.55 3.01
CA GLY A 93 19.77 0.16 2.90
C GLY A 93 18.65 -0.86 3.05
N THR A 94 17.45 -0.46 3.46
CA THR A 94 16.28 -1.34 3.48
C THR A 94 15.81 -1.68 2.08
N ILE A 95 15.66 -2.98 1.81
CA ILE A 95 15.16 -3.56 0.57
C ILE A 95 13.86 -4.33 0.88
N VAL A 96 12.73 -3.86 0.36
CA VAL A 96 11.47 -4.57 0.41
C VAL A 96 11.44 -5.62 -0.70
N THR A 97 11.56 -6.88 -0.30
CA THR A 97 11.55 -8.03 -1.21
C THR A 97 10.19 -8.73 -1.24
N GLY A 98 9.21 -8.28 -0.46
CA GLY A 98 7.86 -8.81 -0.54
C GLY A 98 6.81 -7.86 0.01
N ALA A 99 5.66 -7.84 -0.66
CA ALA A 99 4.48 -7.07 -0.29
C ALA A 99 3.22 -7.92 -0.47
N PRO A 100 2.22 -7.78 0.41
CA PRO A 100 1.00 -8.55 0.30
C PRO A 100 0.17 -8.08 -0.90
N GLY A 101 -0.66 -8.99 -1.41
CA GLY A 101 -1.80 -8.60 -2.23
C GLY A 101 -2.91 -8.09 -1.32
N GLN A 102 -3.79 -7.25 -1.86
CA GLN A 102 -4.93 -6.68 -1.13
C GLN A 102 -6.23 -6.96 -1.86
N GLN A 103 -7.29 -7.28 -1.10
CA GLN A 103 -8.65 -7.38 -1.60
C GLN A 103 -9.59 -6.53 -0.77
N LYS A 104 -10.38 -5.68 -1.43
CA LYS A 104 -11.44 -4.88 -0.83
C LYS A 104 -12.76 -5.62 -0.91
N ILE A 105 -13.54 -5.59 0.17
CA ILE A 105 -14.88 -6.16 0.25
C ILE A 105 -15.86 -5.06 0.67
N VAL A 106 -16.94 -4.89 -0.08
CA VAL A 106 -18.05 -4.00 0.25
C VAL A 106 -19.31 -4.85 0.38
N ALA A 107 -19.82 -5.00 1.59
CA ALA A 107 -21.04 -5.75 1.88
C ALA A 107 -22.17 -4.78 2.23
N LYS A 108 -23.21 -4.74 1.39
CA LYS A 108 -24.45 -3.98 1.62
C LYS A 108 -25.52 -4.92 2.12
N ILE A 109 -25.92 -4.75 3.36
CA ILE A 109 -26.93 -5.58 4.02
C ILE A 109 -28.27 -4.87 3.98
N LYS A 110 -29.31 -5.59 3.52
CA LYS A 110 -30.70 -5.13 3.52
C LYS A 110 -31.50 -5.97 4.49
N GLY A 111 -31.92 -5.33 5.57
CA GLY A 111 -32.87 -5.84 6.54
C GLY A 111 -34.31 -5.49 6.15
N ARG A 112 -35.18 -5.42 7.17
CA ARG A 112 -36.60 -5.06 7.03
C ARG A 112 -36.97 -4.07 8.13
N PRO A 113 -37.40 -2.83 7.80
CA PRO A 113 -37.75 -1.85 8.82
C PRO A 113 -39.05 -2.24 9.54
N ALA A 114 -39.12 -1.90 10.82
CA ALA A 114 -40.30 -1.96 11.65
C ALA A 114 -40.20 -0.90 12.75
N HIS A 115 -41.31 -0.54 13.38
CA HIS A 115 -41.27 0.39 14.51
C HIS A 115 -40.70 -0.32 15.73
N ALA A 116 -39.53 0.12 16.20
CA ALA A 116 -38.74 -0.60 17.20
C ALA A 116 -39.44 -0.79 18.56
N GLY A 117 -40.36 0.13 18.92
CA GLY A 117 -41.13 0.05 20.16
C GLY A 117 -42.53 -0.56 20.04
N LEU A 118 -43.00 -0.91 18.84
CA LEU A 118 -44.38 -1.41 18.65
C LEU A 118 -44.42 -2.87 18.19
N ALA A 119 -43.68 -3.20 17.13
CA ALA A 119 -43.64 -4.55 16.56
C ALA A 119 -42.24 -4.87 16.00
N PRO A 120 -41.17 -4.82 16.83
CA PRO A 120 -39.82 -5.09 16.36
C PRO A 120 -39.63 -6.48 15.76
N GLU A 121 -40.43 -7.47 16.18
CA GLU A 121 -40.45 -8.84 15.65
C GLU A 121 -40.89 -8.94 14.18
N GLU A 122 -41.55 -7.91 13.65
CA GLU A 122 -41.85 -7.81 12.22
C GLU A 122 -40.64 -7.32 11.42
N GLY A 123 -39.60 -6.79 12.06
CA GLY A 123 -38.40 -6.28 11.41
C GLY A 123 -37.26 -7.30 11.29
N ILE A 124 -36.23 -6.94 10.51
CA ILE A 124 -34.93 -7.62 10.44
C ILE A 124 -33.86 -6.53 10.50
N SER A 125 -33.05 -6.53 11.55
CA SER A 125 -32.07 -5.46 11.78
C SER A 125 -30.79 -5.72 10.99
N ALA A 126 -30.46 -4.87 10.01
CA ALA A 126 -29.20 -4.94 9.26
C ALA A 126 -27.96 -4.84 10.18
N ALA A 127 -28.06 -4.09 11.29
CA ALA A 127 -27.00 -4.04 12.30
C ALA A 127 -26.77 -5.37 13.01
N MET A 128 -27.83 -6.14 13.28
CA MET A 128 -27.67 -7.46 13.92
C MET A 128 -27.02 -8.47 12.98
N VAL A 129 -27.37 -8.43 11.69
CA VAL A 129 -26.72 -9.24 10.65
C VAL A 129 -25.23 -8.91 10.56
N ALA A 130 -24.86 -7.62 10.48
CA ALA A 130 -23.46 -7.24 10.43
C ALA A 130 -22.69 -7.61 11.70
N ALA A 131 -23.27 -7.39 12.88
CA ALA A 131 -22.64 -7.72 14.15
C ALA A 131 -22.37 -9.23 14.26
N ASP A 132 -23.33 -10.06 13.87
CA ASP A 132 -23.17 -11.52 13.86
C ASP A 132 -22.14 -11.98 12.82
N ALA A 133 -22.16 -11.44 11.60
CA ALA A 133 -21.14 -11.74 10.60
C ALA A 133 -19.73 -11.38 11.12
N ILE A 134 -19.53 -10.15 11.60
CA ILE A 134 -18.24 -9.65 12.09
C ILE A 134 -17.76 -10.45 13.30
N ALA A 135 -18.64 -10.81 14.23
CA ALA A 135 -18.28 -11.61 15.41
C ALA A 135 -17.79 -13.02 15.06
N ASN A 136 -18.20 -13.56 13.91
CA ASN A 136 -17.75 -14.86 13.40
C ASN A 136 -16.58 -14.76 12.40
N MET A 137 -16.08 -13.56 12.10
CA MET A 137 -14.95 -13.36 11.19
C MET A 137 -13.60 -13.51 11.90
N LYS A 138 -12.62 -14.06 11.18
CA LYS A 138 -11.21 -13.92 11.54
C LYS A 138 -10.75 -12.54 11.09
N LEU A 139 -10.31 -11.71 12.02
CA LEU A 139 -9.93 -10.32 11.77
C LEU A 139 -8.60 -9.99 12.45
N LEU A 140 -8.04 -8.84 12.08
CA LEU A 140 -6.72 -8.36 12.47
C LEU A 140 -5.63 -9.34 12.01
N ARG A 141 -4.70 -9.70 12.89
CA ARG A 141 -3.62 -10.64 12.61
C ARG A 141 -4.17 -12.06 12.60
N ILE A 142 -4.26 -12.66 11.41
CA ILE A 142 -4.76 -14.04 11.23
C ILE A 142 -3.60 -15.02 11.34
N ASP A 143 -2.51 -14.74 10.61
CA ASP A 143 -1.24 -15.46 10.73
C ASP A 143 -0.07 -14.54 10.37
N GLU A 144 1.16 -15.06 10.35
CA GLU A 144 2.39 -14.29 10.06
C GLU A 144 2.34 -13.53 8.72
N GLN A 145 1.55 -14.02 7.75
CA GLN A 145 1.51 -13.50 6.39
C GLN A 145 0.18 -12.82 6.04
N THR A 146 -0.87 -12.99 6.85
CA THR A 146 -2.25 -12.65 6.51
C THR A 146 -2.90 -11.76 7.56
N THR A 147 -3.58 -10.72 7.11
CA THR A 147 -4.38 -9.82 7.94
C THR A 147 -5.73 -9.52 7.29
N ALA A 148 -6.71 -9.12 8.09
CA ALA A 148 -7.98 -8.59 7.60
C ALA A 148 -8.51 -7.49 8.53
N ASN A 149 -9.28 -6.56 8.01
CA ASN A 149 -9.80 -5.45 8.79
C ASN A 149 -11.21 -5.02 8.33
N ILE A 150 -12.03 -4.56 9.28
CA ILE A 150 -13.26 -3.83 9.00
C ILE A 150 -12.92 -2.34 9.05
N GLY A 151 -12.87 -1.69 7.89
CA GLY A 151 -12.46 -0.29 7.78
C GLY A 151 -13.61 0.69 8.04
N SER A 152 -14.84 0.31 7.72
CA SER A 152 -16.00 1.20 7.90
C SER A 152 -17.30 0.45 8.06
N VAL A 153 -18.19 0.98 8.90
CA VAL A 153 -19.55 0.47 9.14
C VAL A 153 -20.50 1.67 9.17
N ASN A 154 -21.39 1.79 8.19
CA ASN A 154 -22.28 2.93 8.06
C ASN A 154 -23.71 2.46 7.81
N GLY A 155 -24.67 2.96 8.59
CA GLY A 155 -26.09 2.64 8.45
C GLY A 155 -26.92 3.16 9.60
N GLY A 156 -28.24 3.12 9.44
CA GLY A 156 -29.19 3.63 10.43
C GLY A 156 -29.55 5.11 10.25
N GLN A 157 -30.77 5.45 10.68
CA GLN A 157 -31.32 6.80 10.59
C GLN A 157 -31.86 7.31 11.93
N ALA A 158 -32.55 6.46 12.68
CA ALA A 158 -33.18 6.81 13.95
C ALA A 158 -33.28 5.59 14.88
N THR A 159 -33.36 5.82 16.18
CA THR A 159 -33.43 4.76 17.21
C THR A 159 -34.77 4.06 17.28
N ASN A 160 -35.85 4.67 16.78
CA ASN A 160 -37.20 4.11 16.78
C ASN A 160 -37.52 3.27 15.53
N ILE A 161 -36.55 3.02 14.65
CA ILE A 161 -36.69 2.24 13.42
C ILE A 161 -35.72 1.05 13.50
N VAL A 162 -36.22 -0.18 13.32
CA VAL A 162 -35.36 -1.35 13.10
C VAL A 162 -34.53 -1.11 11.84
N MET A 163 -33.20 -1.12 11.97
CA MET A 163 -32.29 -0.64 10.93
C MET A 163 -32.48 -1.39 9.59
N PRO A 164 -32.93 -0.71 8.51
CA PRO A 164 -33.25 -1.37 7.25
C PRO A 164 -32.02 -1.65 6.39
N GLU A 165 -30.95 -0.87 6.54
CA GLU A 165 -29.77 -0.97 5.68
C GLU A 165 -28.50 -0.62 6.44
N LEU A 166 -27.41 -1.29 6.07
CA LEU A 166 -26.08 -1.03 6.58
C LEU A 166 -25.02 -1.50 5.58
N THR A 167 -23.97 -0.69 5.39
CA THR A 167 -22.82 -1.02 4.55
C THR A 167 -21.59 -1.26 5.41
N VAL A 168 -20.92 -2.38 5.19
CA VAL A 168 -19.61 -2.70 5.77
C VAL A 168 -18.55 -2.66 4.66
N VAL A 169 -17.47 -1.92 4.88
CA VAL A 169 -16.28 -1.91 4.02
C VAL A 169 -15.14 -2.58 4.77
N ALA A 170 -14.56 -3.59 4.17
CA ALA A 170 -13.51 -4.41 4.76
C ALA A 170 -12.37 -4.66 3.77
N GLU A 171 -11.24 -5.14 4.28
CA GLU A 171 -10.11 -5.59 3.47
C GLU A 171 -9.48 -6.87 4.02
N ALA A 172 -8.79 -7.59 3.15
CA ALA A 172 -7.86 -8.65 3.50
C ALA A 172 -6.54 -8.44 2.76
N ARG A 173 -5.43 -8.81 3.40
CA ARG A 173 -4.08 -8.74 2.84
C ARG A 173 -3.32 -10.02 3.13
N SER A 174 -2.55 -10.52 2.17
CA SER A 174 -1.62 -11.62 2.43
C SER A 174 -0.44 -11.66 1.47
N LEU A 175 0.73 -12.07 1.97
CA LEU A 175 1.93 -12.38 1.15
C LEU A 175 1.77 -13.65 0.30
N ASN A 176 0.71 -14.41 0.53
CA ASN A 176 0.37 -15.62 -0.19
C ASN A 176 -1.06 -15.51 -0.76
N SER A 177 -1.18 -15.67 -2.09
CA SER A 177 -2.44 -15.49 -2.82
C SER A 177 -3.52 -16.51 -2.45
N ASP A 178 -3.15 -17.74 -2.12
CA ASP A 178 -4.10 -18.77 -1.69
C ASP A 178 -4.68 -18.43 -0.31
N LYS A 179 -3.83 -17.96 0.62
CA LYS A 179 -4.27 -17.48 1.94
C LYS A 179 -5.14 -16.23 1.83
N LEU A 180 -4.82 -15.32 0.91
CA LEU A 180 -5.65 -14.15 0.64
C LEU A 180 -7.05 -14.58 0.19
N THR A 181 -7.10 -15.50 -0.78
CA THR A 181 -8.35 -16.06 -1.31
C THR A 181 -9.15 -16.77 -0.22
N ALA A 182 -8.50 -17.60 0.59
CA ALA A 182 -9.15 -18.30 1.70
C ALA A 182 -9.75 -17.32 2.73
N GLN A 183 -9.03 -16.25 3.08
CA GLN A 183 -9.52 -15.25 4.02
C GLN A 183 -10.68 -14.45 3.43
N VAL A 184 -10.61 -14.06 2.15
CA VAL A 184 -11.70 -13.36 1.47
C VAL A 184 -12.95 -14.24 1.44
N ASN A 185 -12.81 -15.52 1.07
CA ASN A 185 -13.92 -16.46 1.07
C ASN A 185 -14.54 -16.60 2.46
N HIS A 186 -13.73 -16.74 3.52
CA HIS A 186 -14.22 -16.76 4.90
C HIS A 186 -15.05 -15.51 5.25
N MET A 187 -14.60 -14.32 4.84
CA MET A 187 -15.33 -13.07 5.07
C MET A 187 -16.65 -13.00 4.28
N VAL A 188 -16.65 -13.43 3.01
CA VAL A 188 -17.85 -13.48 2.18
C VAL A 188 -18.87 -14.47 2.75
N GLU A 189 -18.42 -15.68 3.09
CA GLU A 189 -19.26 -16.75 3.64
C GLU A 189 -19.89 -16.36 4.98
N THR A 190 -19.15 -15.66 5.85
CA THR A 190 -19.69 -15.20 7.15
C THR A 190 -20.78 -14.13 6.98
N PHE A 191 -20.65 -13.22 6.00
CA PHE A 191 -21.75 -12.30 5.67
C PHE A 191 -22.97 -13.04 5.11
N GLN A 192 -22.76 -13.99 4.18
CA GLN A 192 -23.85 -14.75 3.57
C GLN A 192 -24.58 -15.63 4.59
N ALA A 193 -23.85 -16.36 5.42
CA ALA A 193 -24.41 -17.22 6.46
C ALA A 193 -25.19 -16.40 7.50
N SER A 194 -24.70 -15.21 7.85
CA SER A 194 -25.43 -14.31 8.76
C SER A 194 -26.71 -13.78 8.11
N ALA A 195 -26.65 -13.33 6.86
CA ALA A 195 -27.83 -12.87 6.13
C ALA A 195 -28.91 -13.97 6.06
N GLU A 196 -28.52 -15.21 5.73
CA GLU A 196 -29.43 -16.36 5.72
C GLU A 196 -30.02 -16.64 7.12
N LYS A 197 -29.19 -16.66 8.17
CA LYS A 197 -29.61 -16.88 9.56
C LYS A 197 -30.72 -15.93 10.01
N PHE A 198 -30.64 -14.66 9.60
CA PHE A 198 -31.61 -13.63 9.98
C PHE A 198 -32.71 -13.40 8.93
N GLY A 199 -32.67 -14.08 7.78
CA GLY A 199 -33.62 -13.87 6.68
C GLY A 199 -33.45 -12.52 5.96
N ALA A 200 -32.24 -11.97 5.96
CA ALA A 200 -31.85 -10.72 5.30
C ALA A 200 -31.25 -10.98 3.90
N GLU A 201 -31.07 -9.90 3.13
CA GLU A 201 -30.29 -9.94 1.89
C GLU A 201 -28.93 -9.27 2.09
N VAL A 202 -27.90 -9.77 1.40
CA VAL A 202 -26.59 -9.13 1.34
C VAL A 202 -26.07 -9.10 -0.10
N GLU A 203 -25.67 -7.92 -0.55
CA GLU A 203 -24.98 -7.69 -1.81
C GLU A 203 -23.50 -7.47 -1.51
N ILE A 204 -22.62 -8.28 -2.09
CA ILE A 204 -21.18 -8.23 -1.81
C ILE A 204 -20.42 -7.95 -3.10
N GLU A 205 -19.64 -6.87 -3.09
CA GLU A 205 -18.62 -6.57 -4.09
C GLU A 205 -17.25 -6.91 -3.52
N SER A 206 -16.45 -7.66 -4.27
CA SER A 206 -15.10 -8.06 -3.86
C SER A 206 -14.12 -7.80 -4.99
N THR A 207 -13.16 -6.91 -4.76
CA THR A 207 -12.29 -6.36 -5.80
C THR A 207 -10.82 -6.51 -5.38
N ARG A 208 -10.04 -7.22 -6.20
CA ARG A 208 -8.58 -7.30 -6.06
C ARG A 208 -8.00 -5.93 -6.39
N ALA A 209 -7.23 -5.35 -5.47
CA ALA A 209 -6.56 -4.07 -5.69
C ALA A 209 -5.22 -4.27 -6.41
N TYR A 210 -4.41 -5.21 -5.92
CA TYR A 210 -3.12 -5.61 -6.49
C TYR A 210 -2.72 -6.96 -5.91
N ASP A 211 -1.90 -7.70 -6.66
CA ASP A 211 -1.39 -9.01 -6.25
C ASP A 211 -0.14 -8.93 -5.37
N ALA A 212 0.13 -10.02 -4.65
CA ALA A 212 1.32 -10.15 -3.81
C ALA A 212 2.56 -10.39 -4.66
N PHE A 213 3.72 -9.96 -4.16
CA PHE A 213 5.00 -10.41 -4.68
C PHE A 213 5.93 -10.83 -3.54
N VAL A 214 6.79 -11.82 -3.83
CA VAL A 214 7.89 -12.24 -2.96
C VAL A 214 9.07 -12.60 -3.84
N ILE A 215 10.17 -11.87 -3.70
CA ILE A 215 11.46 -12.11 -4.36
C ILE A 215 12.40 -12.70 -3.31
N ALA A 216 13.10 -13.77 -3.67
CA ALA A 216 14.01 -14.44 -2.75
C ALA A 216 15.20 -13.54 -2.39
N GLU A 217 15.68 -13.61 -1.16
CA GLU A 217 16.80 -12.77 -0.70
C GLU A 217 18.13 -13.04 -1.42
N ASN A 218 18.24 -14.22 -2.04
CA ASN A 218 19.36 -14.66 -2.87
C ASN A 218 19.12 -14.48 -4.37
N ASP A 219 18.05 -13.79 -4.77
CA ASP A 219 17.84 -13.38 -6.15
C ASP A 219 18.99 -12.48 -6.63
N ALA A 220 19.42 -12.66 -7.89
CA ALA A 220 20.58 -11.96 -8.44
C ALA A 220 20.42 -10.43 -8.39
N HIS A 221 19.20 -9.92 -8.58
CA HIS A 221 18.91 -8.49 -8.50
C HIS A 221 19.07 -7.97 -7.06
N VAL A 222 18.53 -8.71 -6.07
CA VAL A 222 18.65 -8.38 -4.65
C VAL A 222 20.11 -8.39 -4.21
N LEU A 223 20.87 -9.41 -4.61
CA LEU A 223 22.30 -9.50 -4.30
C LEU A 223 23.09 -8.33 -4.90
N LYS A 224 22.82 -7.96 -6.16
CA LYS A 224 23.46 -6.80 -6.79
C LYS A 224 23.16 -5.50 -6.04
N ILE A 225 21.93 -5.30 -5.59
CA ILE A 225 21.57 -4.12 -4.79
C ILE A 225 22.33 -4.09 -3.46
N LYS A 226 22.42 -5.24 -2.77
CA LYS A 226 23.22 -5.37 -1.53
C LYS A 226 24.70 -5.03 -1.77
N GLU A 227 25.29 -5.49 -2.86
CA GLU A 227 26.66 -5.16 -3.24
C GLU A 227 26.86 -3.66 -3.48
N VAL A 228 25.92 -3.00 -4.16
CA VAL A 228 25.99 -1.56 -4.43
C VAL A 228 25.82 -0.74 -3.15
N PHE A 229 24.91 -1.12 -2.25
CA PHE A 229 24.82 -0.49 -0.92
C PHE A 229 26.12 -0.65 -0.14
N ALA A 230 26.70 -1.85 -0.11
CA ALA A 230 27.96 -2.09 0.59
C ALA A 230 29.11 -1.26 0.01
N ALA A 231 29.17 -1.08 -1.32
CA ALA A 231 30.16 -0.21 -1.98
C ALA A 231 30.00 1.28 -1.60
N ASN A 232 28.81 1.69 -1.17
CA ASN A 232 28.51 3.02 -0.65
C ASN A 232 28.60 3.09 0.88
N GLY A 233 29.14 2.05 1.54
CA GLY A 233 29.28 2.02 3.00
C GLY A 233 27.95 1.88 3.76
N ILE A 234 26.91 1.39 3.10
CA ILE A 234 25.57 1.20 3.66
C ILE A 234 25.33 -0.29 3.93
N GLU A 235 24.91 -0.62 5.14
CA GLU A 235 24.46 -1.98 5.47
C GLU A 235 23.05 -2.21 4.90
N ALA A 236 22.92 -3.25 4.07
CA ALA A 236 21.65 -3.58 3.44
C ALA A 236 20.91 -4.69 4.17
N ASN A 237 19.59 -4.54 4.32
CA ASN A 237 18.72 -5.54 4.94
C ASN A 237 17.46 -5.75 4.10
N THR A 238 16.95 -6.99 4.10
CA THR A 238 15.69 -7.34 3.43
C THR A 238 14.54 -7.34 4.42
N LYS A 239 13.34 -6.95 3.98
CA LYS A 239 12.10 -7.06 4.75
C LYS A 239 10.89 -7.31 3.86
N HIS A 240 9.80 -7.76 4.47
CA HIS A 240 8.47 -7.66 3.88
C HIS A 240 7.73 -6.45 4.43
N THR A 241 6.87 -5.84 3.62
CA THR A 241 5.98 -4.72 4.03
C THR A 241 4.54 -5.20 4.25
N GLY A 242 3.68 -4.36 4.83
CA GLY A 242 2.24 -4.58 4.95
C GLY A 242 1.39 -3.84 3.91
N GLY A 243 1.99 -2.88 3.19
CA GLY A 243 1.37 -2.09 2.12
C GLY A 243 1.70 -2.64 0.72
N GLY A 244 0.93 -2.24 -0.28
CA GLY A 244 1.35 -2.34 -1.68
C GLY A 244 2.14 -1.10 -2.10
N SER A 245 2.85 -1.21 -3.21
CA SER A 245 3.43 -0.08 -3.96
C SER A 245 3.42 -0.44 -5.44
N ASP A 246 3.85 0.46 -6.33
CA ASP A 246 3.95 0.16 -7.77
C ASP A 246 4.78 -1.10 -8.08
N ALA A 247 5.68 -1.51 -7.18
CA ALA A 247 6.41 -2.77 -7.27
C ALA A 247 5.48 -4.00 -7.39
N ASN A 248 4.29 -3.99 -6.78
CA ASN A 248 3.32 -5.07 -6.90
C ASN A 248 2.89 -5.28 -8.36
N ASN A 249 2.40 -4.21 -8.99
CA ASN A 249 1.91 -4.25 -10.37
C ASN A 249 3.04 -4.53 -11.37
N PHE A 250 4.24 -3.99 -11.14
CA PHE A 250 5.38 -4.29 -12.02
C PHE A 250 5.84 -5.74 -11.92
N ASN A 251 5.83 -6.36 -10.73
CA ASN A 251 6.14 -7.78 -10.60
C ASN A 251 5.05 -8.66 -11.23
N GLU A 252 3.77 -8.31 -11.10
CA GLU A 252 2.67 -8.99 -11.80
C GLU A 252 2.86 -8.97 -13.32
N LYS A 253 3.37 -7.85 -13.84
CA LYS A 253 3.71 -7.66 -15.26
C LYS A 253 5.05 -8.28 -15.69
N GLY A 254 5.73 -9.00 -14.79
CA GLY A 254 6.96 -9.73 -15.09
C GLY A 254 8.25 -8.91 -15.06
N LEU A 255 8.25 -7.73 -14.45
CA LEU A 255 9.44 -6.94 -14.16
C LEU A 255 9.89 -7.20 -12.73
N THR A 256 11.04 -7.85 -12.52
CA THR A 256 11.57 -8.15 -11.19
C THR A 256 11.88 -6.85 -10.45
N THR A 257 11.01 -6.46 -9.53
CA THR A 257 11.03 -5.12 -8.93
C THR A 257 11.09 -5.21 -7.42
N VAL A 258 12.08 -4.55 -6.81
CA VAL A 258 12.13 -4.36 -5.35
C VAL A 258 11.88 -2.90 -5.02
N ASN A 259 11.40 -2.63 -3.79
CA ASN A 259 11.19 -1.27 -3.31
C ASN A 259 12.28 -0.92 -2.27
N LEU A 260 12.96 0.21 -2.43
CA LEU A 260 14.12 0.63 -1.65
C LEU A 260 13.80 1.85 -0.81
N SER A 261 14.33 1.88 0.41
CA SER A 261 14.08 3.02 1.28
C SER A 261 14.81 4.28 0.80
N THR A 262 14.10 5.40 0.84
CA THR A 262 14.66 6.75 0.63
C THR A 262 15.02 7.45 1.94
N GLY A 263 14.71 6.86 3.10
CA GLY A 263 14.90 7.47 4.42
C GLY A 263 13.67 8.21 4.97
N MET A 264 12.59 8.31 4.18
CA MET A 264 11.37 8.96 4.62
C MET A 264 10.77 8.27 5.85
N SER A 265 10.19 9.07 6.74
CA SER A 265 9.65 8.63 8.02
C SER A 265 8.34 9.35 8.34
N LYS A 266 7.43 8.64 9.03
CA LYS A 266 6.08 9.13 9.38
C LYS A 266 5.29 9.65 8.17
N VAL A 267 5.43 8.96 7.03
CA VAL A 267 4.66 9.24 5.81
C VAL A 267 3.16 9.23 6.08
N HIS A 268 2.41 9.97 5.27
CA HIS A 268 0.96 10.18 5.40
C HIS A 268 0.52 10.91 6.68
N THR A 269 1.44 11.60 7.35
CA THR A 269 1.13 12.42 8.53
C THR A 269 1.74 13.81 8.39
N THR A 270 1.26 14.77 9.18
CA THR A 270 1.89 16.11 9.25
C THR A 270 3.21 16.11 10.01
N GLU A 271 3.59 14.97 10.62
CA GLU A 271 4.88 14.75 11.27
C GLU A 271 5.90 14.13 10.31
N GLU A 272 5.60 14.02 9.01
CA GLU A 272 6.51 13.46 8.01
C GLU A 272 7.84 14.22 7.95
N PHE A 273 8.94 13.47 7.91
CA PHE A 273 10.29 14.02 7.80
C PHE A 273 11.25 13.09 7.06
N ILE A 274 12.36 13.66 6.61
CA ILE A 274 13.46 12.93 5.96
C ILE A 274 14.79 13.61 6.27
N ALA A 275 15.85 12.85 6.48
CA ALA A 275 17.18 13.41 6.67
C ALA A 275 17.81 13.83 5.33
N VAL A 276 18.46 15.00 5.30
CA VAL A 276 19.25 15.44 4.14
C VAL A 276 20.35 14.41 3.81
N GLU A 277 20.94 13.81 4.83
CA GLU A 277 21.96 12.76 4.66
C GLU A 277 21.40 11.52 3.94
N ASP A 278 20.15 11.13 4.22
CA ASP A 278 19.52 9.98 3.57
C ASP A 278 19.22 10.27 2.09
N MET A 279 18.79 11.50 1.78
CA MET A 279 18.61 11.98 0.39
C MET A 279 19.93 11.91 -0.41
N VAL A 280 21.06 12.27 0.20
CA VAL A 280 22.37 12.16 -0.44
C VAL A 280 22.74 10.69 -0.65
N LYS A 281 22.61 9.85 0.38
CA LYS A 281 22.96 8.42 0.30
C LYS A 281 22.16 7.66 -0.75
N ILE A 282 20.86 7.90 -0.85
CA ILE A 282 20.04 7.22 -1.87
C ILE A 282 20.39 7.70 -3.28
N THR A 283 20.75 8.98 -3.45
CA THR A 283 21.23 9.53 -4.73
C THR A 283 22.56 8.87 -5.14
N ASP A 284 23.52 8.78 -4.21
CA ASP A 284 24.82 8.14 -4.45
C ASP A 284 24.68 6.65 -4.78
N PHE A 285 23.72 5.98 -4.13
CA PHE A 285 23.33 4.62 -4.47
C PHE A 285 22.83 4.53 -5.93
N VAL A 286 21.91 5.41 -6.36
CA VAL A 286 21.37 5.37 -7.73
C VAL A 286 22.49 5.58 -8.76
N ILE A 287 23.39 6.54 -8.55
CA ILE A 287 24.56 6.77 -9.40
C ILE A 287 25.43 5.51 -9.46
N SER A 288 25.70 4.89 -8.32
CA SER A 288 26.51 3.67 -8.25
C SER A 288 25.82 2.49 -8.95
N TYR A 289 24.52 2.31 -8.75
CA TYR A 289 23.74 1.20 -9.29
C TYR A 289 23.74 1.18 -10.82
N VAL A 290 23.61 2.35 -11.45
CA VAL A 290 23.58 2.48 -12.92
C VAL A 290 24.97 2.53 -13.56
N THR A 291 26.04 2.63 -12.77
CA THR A 291 27.44 2.67 -13.24
C THR A 291 28.25 1.42 -12.90
N ALA A 292 27.73 0.55 -12.03
CA ALA A 292 28.36 -0.71 -11.60
C ALA A 292 28.03 -1.92 -12.48
#